data_AF-A0A442F7I4-F1
#
_entry.id   AF-A0A442F7I4-F1
#
_cell.length_a   1.000
_cell.length_b   1.000
_cell.length_c   1.000
_cell.angle_alpha   90.00
_cell.angle_beta   90.00
_cell.angle_gamma   90.00
#
_symmetry.space_group_name_H-M   'P 1'
#
loop_
_entity.id
_entity.type
_entity.pdbx_description
1 polymer ?
#
loop_
_entity_poly.entity_id
_entity_poly.type
_entity_poly.pdbx_seq_one_letter_code
_entity_poly.pdbx_strand_id
1 'polypeptide(L)'
;MEFYLRLTDDAIHWFLKVHHENLRPLIHEKINARQEARDGFILEGAALRPEYLADWQIGDASVMCLHVEPKALRERIERESSYSQQSEQMKIAINKFAERSVRENEALAEAAIRHKVSLVDVTDLKDASRLAKELTLSFRSSSDL
;
A
#
# COMPACT_ATOMS: atom_id res chain seq x y z
N MET A 1 -16.82 3.85 -15.06
CA MET A 1 -15.59 4.49 -15.55
C MET A 1 -15.79 5.99 -15.80
N GLU A 2 -16.90 6.39 -16.42
CA GLU A 2 -17.20 7.79 -16.77
C GLU A 2 -17.24 8.78 -15.59
N PHE A 3 -17.74 8.37 -14.42
CA PHE A 3 -17.77 9.19 -13.20
C PHE A 3 -16.37 9.58 -12.69
N TYR A 4 -15.42 8.63 -12.67
CA TYR A 4 -14.04 8.85 -12.22
C TYR A 4 -13.25 9.77 -13.14
N LEU A 5 -13.56 9.77 -14.43
CA LEU A 5 -12.90 10.65 -15.41
C LEU A 5 -13.24 12.13 -15.19
N ARG A 6 -14.38 12.43 -14.55
CA ARG A 6 -14.88 13.79 -14.31
C ARG A 6 -14.40 14.39 -12.98
N LEU A 7 -13.83 13.59 -12.08
CA LEU A 7 -13.34 14.06 -10.79
C LEU A 7 -11.93 14.67 -10.91
N THR A 8 -11.66 15.69 -10.11
CA THR A 8 -10.29 16.20 -9.91
C THR A 8 -9.45 15.15 -9.18
N ASP A 9 -8.14 15.22 -9.33
CA ASP A 9 -7.24 14.24 -8.69
C ASP A 9 -7.29 14.37 -7.16
N ASP A 10 -7.52 15.57 -6.63
CA ASP A 10 -7.79 15.82 -5.21
C ASP A 10 -9.06 15.10 -4.73
N ALA A 11 -10.15 15.22 -5.50
CA ALA A 11 -11.41 14.58 -5.15
C ALA A 11 -11.26 13.05 -5.16
N ILE A 12 -10.57 12.50 -6.17
CA ILE A 12 -10.29 11.06 -6.27
C ILE A 12 -9.48 10.58 -5.06
N HIS A 13 -8.44 11.31 -4.66
CA HIS A 13 -7.61 10.95 -3.51
C HIS A 13 -8.40 11.06 -2.20
N TRP A 14 -9.21 12.11 -2.02
CA TRP A 14 -10.08 12.25 -0.85
C TRP A 14 -11.10 11.11 -0.74
N PHE A 15 -11.77 10.75 -1.85
CA PHE A 15 -12.71 9.63 -1.88
C PHE A 15 -12.02 8.31 -1.48
N LEU A 16 -10.78 8.10 -1.94
CA LEU A 16 -10.00 6.93 -1.55
C LEU A 16 -9.75 6.90 -0.04
N LYS A 17 -9.34 8.02 0.55
CA LYS A 17 -9.10 8.13 1.99
C LYS A 17 -10.36 7.85 2.81
N VAL A 18 -11.50 8.42 2.42
CA VAL A 18 -12.79 8.14 3.07
C VAL A 18 -13.18 6.67 2.92
N HIS A 19 -12.96 6.08 1.75
CA HIS A 19 -13.20 4.66 1.55
C HIS A 19 -12.33 3.79 2.47
N HIS A 20 -11.04 4.13 2.64
CA HIS A 20 -10.16 3.44 3.57
C HIS A 20 -10.61 3.59 5.03
N GLU A 21 -11.06 4.77 5.46
CA GLU A 21 -11.64 4.96 6.80
C GLU A 21 -12.89 4.07 7.00
N ASN A 22 -13.77 3.98 5.99
CA ASN A 22 -14.94 3.11 6.08
C ASN A 22 -14.58 1.62 6.15
N LEU A 23 -13.46 1.20 5.56
CA LEU A 23 -12.95 -0.17 5.64
C LEU A 23 -12.22 -0.45 6.96
N ARG A 24 -11.83 0.58 7.71
CA ARG A 24 -11.03 0.46 8.93
C ARG A 24 -11.60 -0.56 9.93
N PRO A 25 -12.91 -0.56 10.28
CA PRO A 25 -13.45 -1.54 11.23
C PRO A 25 -13.35 -2.99 10.73
N LEU A 26 -13.61 -3.21 9.44
CA LEU A 26 -13.54 -4.54 8.82
C LEU A 26 -12.11 -5.08 8.80
N ILE A 27 -11.12 -4.20 8.54
CA ILE A 27 -9.71 -4.56 8.57
C ILE A 27 -9.29 -4.96 9.99
N HIS A 28 -9.70 -4.17 11.00
CA HIS A 28 -9.41 -4.47 12.40
C HIS A 28 -9.98 -5.83 12.82
N GLU A 29 -11.25 -6.11 12.49
CA GLU A 29 -11.90 -7.39 12.76
C GLU A 29 -11.14 -8.57 12.11
N LYS A 30 -10.70 -8.40 10.86
CA LYS A 30 -9.91 -9.43 10.15
C LYS A 30 -8.57 -9.70 10.84
N ILE A 31 -7.88 -8.68 11.33
CA ILE A 31 -6.61 -8.85 12.05
C ILE A 31 -6.87 -9.64 13.34
N ASN A 32 -7.86 -9.24 14.13
CA ASN A 32 -8.18 -9.88 15.41
C ASN A 32 -8.59 -11.36 15.21
N ALA A 33 -9.47 -11.64 14.25
CA ALA A 33 -9.90 -13.00 13.94
C ALA A 33 -8.73 -13.92 13.54
N ARG A 34 -7.72 -13.38 12.85
CA ARG A 34 -6.53 -14.14 12.45
C ARG A 34 -5.56 -14.35 13.61
N GLN A 35 -5.41 -13.38 14.50
CA GLN A 35 -4.64 -13.55 15.73
C GLN A 35 -5.26 -14.63 16.63
N GLU A 36 -6.57 -14.63 16.79
CA GLU A 36 -7.30 -15.64 17.57
C GLU A 36 -7.12 -17.05 17.00
N ALA A 37 -7.13 -17.18 15.68
CA ALA A 37 -6.89 -18.46 15.00
C ALA A 37 -5.45 -18.98 15.15
N ARG A 38 -4.49 -18.13 15.56
CA ARG A 38 -3.05 -18.43 15.67
C ARG A 38 -2.42 -18.95 14.37
N ASP A 39 -3.01 -18.62 13.24
CA ASP A 39 -2.47 -18.92 11.92
C ASP A 39 -1.60 -17.76 11.43
N GLY A 40 -0.45 -18.09 10.80
CA GLY A 40 0.35 -17.09 10.12
C GLY A 40 -0.41 -16.50 8.93
N PHE A 41 -0.48 -15.17 8.84
CA PHE A 41 -1.14 -14.47 7.74
C PHE A 41 -0.36 -13.24 7.28
N ILE A 42 -0.57 -12.88 6.01
CA ILE A 42 -0.12 -11.62 5.44
C ILE A 42 -1.36 -10.87 4.99
N LEU A 43 -1.46 -9.61 5.37
CA LEU A 43 -2.50 -8.70 4.91
C LEU A 43 -1.82 -7.57 4.13
N GLU A 44 -2.28 -7.32 2.91
CA GLU A 44 -1.73 -6.28 2.03
C GLU A 44 -2.83 -5.33 1.54
N GLY A 45 -2.44 -4.10 1.21
CA GLY A 45 -3.30 -3.11 0.58
C GLY A 45 -3.20 -1.71 1.19
N ALA A 46 -3.51 -0.69 0.39
CA ALA A 46 -3.40 0.72 0.78
C ALA A 46 -4.35 1.15 1.91
N ALA A 47 -5.40 0.36 2.19
CA ALA A 47 -6.31 0.61 3.31
C ALA A 47 -5.69 0.26 4.68
N LEU A 48 -4.56 -0.45 4.71
CA LEU A 48 -3.75 -0.70 5.92
C LEU A 48 -2.91 0.53 6.26
N ARG A 49 -3.58 1.65 6.50
CA ARG A 49 -2.92 2.94 6.67
C ARG A 49 -2.09 2.94 7.98
N PRO A 50 -0.83 3.42 7.97
CA PRO A 50 0.01 3.45 9.17
C PRO A 50 -0.64 4.13 10.38
N GLU A 51 -1.41 5.20 10.16
CA GLU A 51 -2.15 5.90 11.22
C GLU A 51 -3.23 5.05 11.89
N TYR A 52 -3.76 4.02 11.23
CA TYR A 52 -4.75 3.12 11.83
C TYR A 52 -4.09 2.09 12.72
N LEU A 53 -2.92 1.59 12.29
CA LEU A 53 -2.18 0.52 12.96
C LEU A 53 -1.56 0.99 14.28
N ALA A 54 -1.24 2.28 14.40
CA ALA A 54 -0.74 2.88 15.63
C ALA A 54 -1.70 2.71 16.82
N ASP A 55 -3.01 2.65 16.55
CA ASP A 55 -4.04 2.52 17.57
C ASP A 55 -4.42 1.05 17.87
N TRP A 56 -3.91 0.09 17.10
CA TRP A 56 -4.36 -1.30 17.17
C TRP A 56 -3.37 -2.20 17.92
N GLN A 57 -3.90 -3.12 18.72
CA GLN A 57 -3.11 -4.17 19.36
C GLN A 57 -2.85 -5.30 18.36
N ILE A 58 -1.83 -5.11 17.52
CA ILE A 58 -1.46 -6.06 16.47
C ILE A 58 -0.57 -7.22 16.94
N GLY A 59 -0.31 -7.33 18.25
CA GLY A 59 0.47 -8.42 18.84
C GLY A 59 1.89 -8.49 18.26
N ASP A 60 2.35 -9.71 17.97
CA ASP A 60 3.69 -9.97 17.40
C ASP A 60 3.76 -9.76 15.87
N ALA A 61 2.70 -9.22 15.26
CA ALA A 61 2.69 -8.97 13.83
C ALA A 61 3.72 -7.90 13.45
N SER A 62 4.50 -8.19 12.41
CA SER A 62 5.41 -7.21 11.81
C SER A 62 4.65 -6.31 10.82
N VAL A 63 4.82 -5.00 10.95
CA VAL A 63 4.21 -4.01 10.05
C VAL A 63 5.29 -3.22 9.34
N MET A 64 5.11 -3.06 8.04
CA MET A 64 5.94 -2.19 7.21
C MET A 64 5.12 -1.48 6.14
N CYS A 65 5.57 -0.29 5.77
CA CYS A 65 5.10 0.48 4.64
C CYS A 65 6.16 0.39 3.54
N LEU A 66 5.75 -0.01 2.33
CA LEU A 66 6.62 -0.02 1.16
C LEU A 66 6.45 1.31 0.41
N HIS A 67 7.56 1.96 0.11
CA HIS A 67 7.59 3.22 -0.62
C HIS A 67 8.38 3.06 -1.92
N VAL A 68 7.89 3.71 -2.97
CA VAL A 68 8.58 3.82 -4.26
C VAL A 68 8.72 5.29 -4.60
N GLU A 69 9.88 5.70 -5.10
CA GLU A 69 10.09 7.06 -5.59
C GLU A 69 9.03 7.44 -6.65
N PRO A 70 8.44 8.65 -6.59
CA PRO A 70 7.32 9.04 -7.44
C PRO A 70 7.50 8.82 -8.95
N LYS A 71 8.66 9.19 -9.51
CA LYS A 71 8.92 9.03 -10.93
C LYS A 71 9.02 7.55 -11.31
N ALA A 72 9.75 6.75 -10.55
CA ALA A 72 9.85 5.32 -10.75
C ALA A 72 8.47 4.62 -10.66
N LEU A 73 7.60 5.07 -9.74
CA LEU A 73 6.24 4.54 -9.62
C LEU A 73 5.41 4.85 -10.87
N ARG A 74 5.47 6.08 -11.39
CA ARG A 74 4.78 6.45 -12.64
C ARG A 74 5.28 5.63 -13.83
N GLU A 75 6.60 5.53 -13.99
CA GLU A 75 7.21 4.75 -15.08
C GLU A 75 6.80 3.27 -15.02
N ARG A 76 6.72 2.68 -13.81
CA ARG A 76 6.19 1.32 -13.62
C ARG A 76 4.73 1.23 -14.07
N ILE A 77 3.86 2.14 -13.62
CA ILE A 77 2.44 2.14 -13.99
C ILE A 77 2.26 2.28 -15.51
N GLU A 78 2.99 3.20 -16.16
CA GLU A 78 2.93 3.41 -17.60
C GLU A 78 3.39 2.18 -18.38
N ARG A 79 4.49 1.55 -17.96
CA ARG A 79 5.01 0.34 -18.58
C ARG A 79 4.04 -0.83 -18.44
N GLU A 80 3.60 -1.13 -17.21
CA GLU A 80 2.73 -2.29 -16.95
C GLU A 80 1.32 -2.12 -17.53
N SER A 81 0.88 -0.89 -17.78
CA SER A 81 -0.39 -0.60 -18.46
C SER A 81 -0.27 -0.58 -19.99
N SER A 82 0.92 -0.80 -20.56
CA SER A 82 1.20 -0.65 -21.99
C SER A 82 0.76 0.72 -22.53
N TYR A 83 1.00 1.78 -21.76
CA TYR A 83 0.43 3.13 -21.94
C TYR A 83 0.46 3.65 -23.39
N SER A 84 1.57 3.46 -24.10
CA SER A 84 1.73 3.95 -25.48
C SER A 84 0.78 3.30 -26.50
N GLN A 85 0.29 2.09 -26.21
CA GLN A 85 -0.62 1.31 -27.06
C GLN A 85 -2.10 1.53 -26.72
N GLN A 86 -2.38 2.28 -25.66
CA GLN A 86 -3.74 2.49 -25.16
C GLN A 86 -4.47 3.59 -25.96
N SER A 87 -5.80 3.52 -25.95
CA SER A 87 -6.63 4.61 -26.47
C SER A 87 -6.44 5.89 -25.62
N GLU A 88 -6.72 7.06 -26.20
CA GLU A 88 -6.60 8.33 -25.46
C GLU A 88 -7.47 8.36 -24.19
N GLN A 89 -8.68 7.80 -24.25
CA GLN A 89 -9.53 7.68 -23.07
C GLN A 89 -8.89 6.82 -21.96
N MET A 90 -8.23 5.73 -22.34
CA MET A 90 -7.55 4.85 -21.39
C MET A 90 -6.28 5.50 -20.85
N LYS A 91 -5.52 6.24 -21.67
CA LYS A 91 -4.37 7.05 -21.20
C LYS A 91 -4.79 8.06 -20.14
N ILE A 92 -5.91 8.74 -20.32
CA ILE A 92 -6.47 9.65 -19.29
C ILE A 92 -6.74 8.90 -17.98
N ALA A 93 -7.37 7.71 -18.06
CA ALA A 93 -7.64 6.89 -16.88
C ALA A 93 -6.34 6.45 -16.18
N ILE A 94 -5.34 6.02 -16.94
CA ILE A 94 -4.02 5.62 -16.44
C ILE A 94 -3.32 6.80 -15.75
N ASN A 95 -3.34 7.98 -16.36
CA ASN A 95 -2.73 9.18 -15.77
C ASN A 95 -3.37 9.54 -14.43
N LYS A 96 -4.71 9.48 -14.34
CA LYS A 96 -5.42 9.68 -13.08
C LYS A 96 -5.08 8.62 -12.03
N PHE A 97 -4.96 7.37 -12.46
CA PHE A 97 -4.55 6.29 -11.56
C PHE A 97 -3.10 6.47 -11.07
N ALA A 98 -2.18 6.88 -11.94
CA ALA A 98 -0.79 7.14 -11.61
C ALA A 98 -0.66 8.30 -10.63
N GLU A 99 -1.34 9.42 -10.91
CA GLU A 99 -1.38 10.59 -10.02
C GLU A 99 -1.89 10.22 -8.62
N ARG A 100 -3.03 9.53 -8.55
CA ARG A 100 -3.61 9.07 -7.29
C ARG A 100 -2.66 8.14 -6.53
N SER A 101 -2.02 7.21 -7.24
CA SER A 101 -1.11 6.23 -6.64
C SER A 101 0.14 6.89 -6.08
N VAL A 102 0.70 7.89 -6.77
CA VAL A 102 1.85 8.67 -6.29
C VAL A 102 1.49 9.42 -5.01
N ARG A 103 0.37 10.15 -5.01
CA ARG A 103 -0.07 10.91 -3.82
C ARG A 103 -0.33 9.99 -2.63
N GLU A 104 -0.96 8.84 -2.85
CA GLU A 104 -1.19 7.86 -1.79
C GLU A 104 0.12 7.26 -1.28
N ASN A 105 1.07 6.93 -2.16
CA ASN A 105 2.39 6.43 -1.80
C ASN A 105 3.20 7.44 -0.94
N GLU A 106 3.14 8.73 -1.27
CA GLU A 106 3.74 9.79 -0.46
C GLU A 106 3.03 9.95 0.88
N ALA A 107 1.69 10.04 0.88
CA ALA A 107 0.91 10.20 2.09
C ALA A 107 1.08 9.03 3.08
N LEU A 108 1.18 7.79 2.58
CA LEU A 108 1.46 6.61 3.39
C LEU A 108 2.89 6.62 3.94
N ALA A 109 3.88 7.03 3.15
CA ALA A 109 5.26 7.15 3.62
C ALA A 109 5.39 8.18 4.75
N GLU A 110 4.77 9.35 4.59
CA GLU A 110 4.73 10.36 5.66
C GLU A 110 4.02 9.84 6.91
N ALA A 111 2.89 9.14 6.75
CA ALA A 111 2.17 8.55 7.88
C ALA A 111 3.02 7.49 8.58
N ALA A 112 3.73 6.65 7.83
CA ALA A 112 4.63 5.64 8.40
C ALA A 112 5.71 6.29 9.27
N ILE A 113 6.35 7.36 8.78
CA ILE A 113 7.33 8.14 9.55
C ILE A 113 6.69 8.70 10.83
N ARG A 114 5.54 9.37 10.72
CA ARG A 114 4.85 9.99 11.87
C ARG A 114 4.45 8.97 12.94
N HIS A 115 4.01 7.80 12.52
CA HIS A 115 3.52 6.74 13.42
C HIS A 115 4.56 5.66 13.74
N LYS A 116 5.83 5.88 13.37
CA LYS A 116 6.96 4.97 13.62
C LYS A 116 6.75 3.55 13.06
N VAL A 117 6.03 3.45 11.95
CA VAL A 117 5.95 2.21 11.18
C VAL A 117 7.19 2.12 10.29
N SER A 118 7.77 0.91 10.20
CA SER A 118 8.94 0.66 9.35
C SER A 118 8.64 1.08 7.92
N LEU A 119 9.44 1.99 7.36
CA LEU A 119 9.33 2.46 5.98
C LEU A 119 10.48 1.84 5.17
N VAL A 120 10.15 1.09 4.13
CA VAL A 120 11.13 0.42 3.28
C VAL A 120 11.04 0.94 1.86
N ASP A 121 12.16 1.49 1.37
CA ASP A 121 12.30 1.89 -0.03
C ASP A 121 12.45 0.66 -0.92
N VAL A 122 11.56 0.53 -1.90
CA VAL A 122 11.54 -0.54 -2.92
C VAL A 122 11.53 0.03 -4.34
N THR A 123 12.16 1.19 -4.51
CA THR A 123 12.38 1.86 -5.80
C THR A 123 13.19 1.00 -6.77
N ASP A 124 14.15 0.21 -6.29
CA ASP A 124 14.75 -0.88 -7.07
C ASP A 124 14.06 -2.21 -6.75
N LEU A 125 13.71 -2.98 -7.78
CA LEU A 125 13.14 -4.33 -7.62
C LEU A 125 14.12 -5.29 -6.93
N LYS A 126 15.42 -5.01 -7.00
CA LYS A 126 16.44 -5.75 -6.25
C LYS A 126 16.27 -5.57 -4.74
N ASP A 127 15.90 -4.38 -4.29
CA ASP A 127 15.62 -4.13 -2.87
C ASP A 127 14.36 -4.83 -2.41
N ALA A 128 13.30 -4.85 -3.24
CA ALA A 128 12.11 -5.65 -2.96
C ALA A 128 12.44 -7.15 -2.83
N SER A 129 13.29 -7.67 -3.73
CA SER A 129 13.73 -9.07 -3.71
C SER A 129 14.60 -9.40 -2.49
N ARG A 130 15.46 -8.47 -2.08
CA ARG A 130 16.29 -8.59 -0.88
C ARG A 130 15.41 -8.58 0.37
N LEU A 131 14.47 -7.65 0.48
CA LEU A 131 13.51 -7.58 1.58
C LEU A 131 12.73 -8.89 1.73
N ALA A 132 12.21 -9.45 0.63
CA ALA A 132 11.49 -10.71 0.67
C ALA A 132 12.33 -11.87 1.25
N LYS A 133 13.63 -11.92 0.92
CA LYS A 133 14.56 -12.91 1.47
C LYS A 133 14.82 -12.67 2.96
N GLU A 134 15.05 -11.41 3.35
CA GLU A 134 15.27 -11.02 4.74
C GLU A 134 14.06 -11.40 5.62
N LEU A 135 12.84 -11.12 5.16
CA LEU A 135 11.60 -11.48 5.86
C LEU A 135 11.41 -13.00 5.97
N THR A 136 11.72 -13.74 4.91
CA THR A 136 11.62 -15.20 4.95
C THR A 136 12.60 -15.80 5.96
N LEU A 137 13.79 -15.22 6.10
CA LEU A 137 14.78 -15.65 7.09
C LEU A 137 14.33 -15.30 8.51
N SER A 138 13.82 -14.08 8.74
CA SER A 138 13.38 -13.65 10.07
C SER A 138 12.20 -14.46 10.60
N PHE A 139 11.25 -14.84 9.73
CA PHE A 139 10.10 -15.66 10.14
C PHE A 139 10.46 -17.13 10.38
N ARG A 140 11.52 -17.66 9.76
CA ARG A 140 12.03 -19.01 10.05
C ARG A 140 12.78 -19.06 11.39
N SER A 141 13.56 -18.04 11.71
CA SER A 141 14.27 -18.00 13.00
C SER A 141 13.32 -17.85 14.21
N SER A 142 12.14 -17.28 14.01
CA SER A 142 11.13 -17.13 15.07
C SER A 142 10.27 -18.38 15.28
N SER A 143 10.31 -19.38 14.39
CA SER A 143 9.56 -20.64 14.53
C SER A 143 10.34 -21.77 15.21
N ASP A 144 11.63 -21.54 15.50
CA ASP A 144 12.54 -22.53 16.11
C ASP A 144 12.71 -22.34 17.64
N LEU A 145 11.85 -21.54 18.29
CA LEU A 145 11.84 -21.26 19.75
C LEU A 145 10.55 -21.72 20.41
#